data_AF-A0A4Q2YKI9-F1
#
_entry.id   AF-A0A4Q2YKI9-F1
#
_cell.length_a   1.000
_cell.length_b   1.000
_cell.length_c   1.000
_cell.angle_alpha   90.00
_cell.angle_beta   90.00
_cell.angle_gamma   90.00
#
_symmetry.space_group_name_H-M   'P 1'
#
loop_
_entity.id
_entity.type
_entity.pdbx_description
1 polymer ?
#
loop_
_entity_poly.entity_id
_entity_poly.type
_entity_poly.pdbx_seq_one_letter_code
_entity_poly.pdbx_strand_id
1 'polypeptide(L)'
;MTSELPRKPWWLFPNLLSLDAPLVAVAWLAVFAKTWRLVYHPWEAYVALGLVVWVIYVADRLIDASLRKDNPARCEPRHFFHWKYRKAFAASAAVAGVTALFLVIRYMPYSIFGYLFLAGVLVGGFFGLSLLSQQDADEIPYLKNVLAGLTFAYGVGLLANVYNQSADFYLTMRSREMICFAVLCIMNISAIDLWEHANRSQDTEVKATDELALTLPLALLGLAAIVFAYQANPHPEDVVDYGLVRRSFFYAILTGAALLYVLNRTRARFHMDTLRVLADVALLIPVLVFFAFSKEPPG
;
A
#
# COMPACT_ATOMS: atom_id res chain seq x y z
N MET A 1 -3.95 42.04 -12.34
CA MET A 1 -4.62 40.78 -12.72
C MET A 1 -4.02 39.66 -11.89
N THR A 2 -4.62 39.41 -10.73
CA THR A 2 -4.31 38.25 -9.89
C THR A 2 -4.81 37.01 -10.63
N SER A 3 -3.89 36.23 -11.19
CA SER A 3 -4.22 34.91 -11.70
C SER A 3 -4.68 34.06 -10.52
N GLU A 4 -6.00 33.92 -10.38
CA GLU A 4 -6.57 32.92 -9.48
C GLU A 4 -6.05 31.56 -9.96
N LEU A 5 -5.12 30.98 -9.19
CA LEU A 5 -4.69 29.60 -9.38
C LEU A 5 -5.97 28.74 -9.37
N PRO A 6 -6.22 27.93 -10.41
CA PRO A 6 -7.42 27.10 -10.47
C PRO A 6 -7.50 26.28 -9.18
N ARG A 7 -8.60 26.46 -8.44
CA ARG A 7 -8.83 25.75 -7.16
C ARG A 7 -8.73 24.26 -7.44
N LYS A 8 -7.65 23.64 -6.94
CA LYS A 8 -7.45 22.20 -7.06
C LYS A 8 -8.63 21.49 -6.40
N PRO A 9 -9.21 20.47 -7.06
CA PRO A 9 -10.38 19.82 -6.51
C PRO A 9 -10.06 19.13 -5.18
N TRP A 10 -10.99 19.24 -4.24
CA TRP A 10 -10.87 18.76 -2.86
C TRP A 10 -10.52 17.27 -2.72
N TRP A 11 -10.91 16.43 -3.68
CA TRP A 11 -10.61 15.00 -3.71
C TRP A 11 -9.14 14.67 -4.03
N LEU A 12 -8.36 15.64 -4.51
CA LEU A 12 -6.94 15.45 -4.82
C LEU A 12 -6.03 15.68 -3.60
N PHE A 13 -6.55 16.29 -2.52
CA PHE A 13 -5.75 16.63 -1.34
C PHE A 13 -5.17 15.44 -0.57
N PRO A 14 -5.87 14.30 -0.38
CA PRO A 14 -5.28 13.14 0.30
C PRO A 14 -4.03 12.63 -0.43
N ASN A 15 -4.09 12.56 -1.76
CA ASN A 15 -2.94 12.19 -2.58
C ASN A 15 -1.86 13.29 -2.58
N LEU A 16 -2.24 14.58 -2.62
CA LEU A 16 -1.28 15.70 -2.54
C LEU A 16 -0.57 15.80 -1.18
N LEU A 17 -1.23 15.41 -0.09
CA LEU A 17 -0.69 15.40 1.27
C LEU A 17 0.01 14.08 1.63
N SER A 18 0.09 13.13 0.70
CA SER A 18 0.73 11.83 0.93
C SER A 18 0.01 10.96 1.98
N LEU A 19 -1.30 11.16 2.17
CA LEU A 19 -2.08 10.51 3.24
C LEU A 19 -2.81 9.24 2.78
N ASP A 20 -2.84 8.97 1.49
CA ASP A 20 -3.40 7.75 0.88
C ASP A 20 -2.75 6.47 1.43
N ALA A 21 -1.44 6.31 1.24
CA ALA A 21 -0.72 5.11 1.68
C ALA A 21 -0.79 4.88 3.21
N PRO A 22 -0.62 5.90 4.07
CA PRO A 22 -0.83 5.75 5.52
C PRO A 22 -2.23 5.28 5.89
N LEU A 23 -3.27 5.80 5.23
CA LEU A 23 -4.66 5.42 5.52
C LEU A 23 -4.91 3.96 5.12
N VAL A 24 -4.41 3.54 3.96
CA VAL A 24 -4.43 2.12 3.54
C VAL A 24 -3.70 1.24 4.56
N ALA A 25 -2.51 1.64 5.03
CA ALA A 25 -1.74 0.86 5.99
C ALA A 25 -2.49 0.67 7.32
N VAL A 26 -3.05 1.75 7.87
CA VAL A 26 -3.83 1.73 9.11
C VAL A 26 -5.10 0.89 8.95
N ALA A 27 -5.79 1.00 7.81
CA ALA A 27 -7.00 0.24 7.53
C ALA A 27 -6.72 -1.27 7.42
N TRP A 28 -5.64 -1.66 6.73
CA TRP A 28 -5.24 -3.06 6.62
C TRP A 28 -4.63 -3.61 7.91
N LEU A 29 -3.99 -2.78 8.74
CA LEU A 29 -3.59 -3.18 10.08
C LEU A 29 -4.79 -3.64 10.91
N ALA A 30 -5.93 -2.95 10.81
CA ALA A 30 -7.17 -3.36 11.50
C ALA A 30 -7.71 -4.70 10.97
N VAL A 31 -7.63 -4.92 9.66
CA VAL A 31 -8.00 -6.20 9.02
C VAL A 31 -7.13 -7.34 9.53
N PHE A 32 -5.81 -7.15 9.55
CA PHE A 32 -4.87 -8.16 10.06
C PHE A 32 -5.02 -8.41 11.55
N ALA A 33 -5.25 -7.36 12.35
CA ALA A 33 -5.45 -7.50 13.78
C ALA A 33 -6.64 -8.42 14.10
N LYS A 34 -7.74 -8.28 13.35
CA LYS A 34 -8.90 -9.18 13.47
C LYS A 34 -8.62 -10.57 12.89
N THR A 35 -7.94 -10.65 11.75
CA THR A 35 -7.64 -11.92 11.06
C THR A 35 -6.72 -12.84 11.87
N TRP A 36 -5.73 -12.27 12.55
CA TRP A 36 -4.79 -13.00 13.41
C TRP A 36 -5.24 -13.09 14.87
N ARG A 37 -6.52 -12.78 15.15
CA ARG A 37 -7.18 -12.90 16.47
C ARG A 37 -6.42 -12.21 17.60
N LEU A 38 -5.90 -11.01 17.38
CA LEU A 38 -5.30 -10.26 18.47
C LEU A 38 -6.40 -9.84 19.44
N VAL A 39 -6.29 -10.29 20.68
CA VAL A 39 -7.23 -9.95 21.77
C VAL A 39 -7.28 -8.43 21.98
N TYR A 40 -6.14 -7.77 21.82
CA TYR A 40 -6.01 -6.32 21.93
C TYR A 40 -4.89 -5.82 21.02
N HIS A 41 -5.17 -4.77 20.26
CA HIS A 41 -4.16 -4.06 19.50
C HIS A 41 -4.17 -2.58 19.91
N PRO A 42 -3.11 -2.07 20.55
CA PRO A 42 -3.04 -0.69 21.01
C PRO A 42 -3.15 0.30 19.84
N TRP A 43 -3.82 1.41 20.08
CA TRP A 43 -4.01 2.48 19.09
C TRP A 43 -2.68 3.14 18.71
N GLU A 44 -1.69 3.13 19.61
CA GLU A 44 -0.33 3.63 19.41
C GLU A 44 0.35 2.99 18.20
N ALA A 45 0.09 1.71 17.96
CA ALA A 45 0.69 0.99 16.85
C ALA A 45 0.06 1.36 15.50
N TYR A 46 -1.23 1.74 15.47
CA TYR A 46 -1.86 2.31 14.27
C TYR A 46 -1.27 3.69 13.95
N VAL A 47 -1.09 4.54 14.96
CA VAL A 47 -0.49 5.86 14.78
C VAL A 47 0.97 5.74 14.35
N ALA A 48 1.75 4.87 14.99
CA ALA A 48 3.14 4.62 14.63
C ALA A 48 3.26 4.13 13.18
N LEU A 49 2.45 3.14 12.77
CA LEU A 49 2.45 2.65 11.38
C LEU A 49 2.10 3.78 10.39
N GLY A 50 1.03 4.53 10.65
CA GLY A 50 0.62 5.64 9.81
C GLY A 50 1.72 6.70 9.65
N LEU A 51 2.40 7.06 10.75
CA LEU A 51 3.52 8.01 10.73
C LEU A 51 4.72 7.46 9.98
N VAL A 52 5.11 6.20 10.18
CA VAL A 52 6.25 5.58 9.48
C VAL A 52 6.01 5.53 7.98
N VAL A 53 4.84 5.05 7.56
CA VAL A 53 4.47 4.99 6.13
C VAL A 53 4.46 6.39 5.53
N TRP A 54 3.92 7.37 6.26
CA TRP A 54 3.89 8.76 5.80
C TRP A 54 5.30 9.34 5.63
N VAL A 55 6.20 9.09 6.59
CA VAL A 55 7.61 9.53 6.52
C VAL A 55 8.32 8.92 5.32
N ILE A 56 8.20 7.60 5.11
CA ILE A 56 8.81 6.91 3.96
C ILE A 56 8.27 7.50 2.66
N TYR A 57 6.95 7.72 2.57
CA TYR A 57 6.32 8.21 1.36
C TYR A 57 6.66 9.68 1.06
N VAL A 58 6.72 10.54 2.07
CA VAL A 58 7.19 11.93 1.91
C VAL A 58 8.67 11.96 1.53
N ALA A 59 9.51 11.10 2.12
CA ALA A 59 10.93 11.02 1.79
C ALA A 59 11.15 10.60 0.32
N ASP A 60 10.45 9.58 -0.17
CA ASP A 60 10.48 9.15 -1.57
C ASP A 60 10.12 10.30 -2.52
N ARG A 61 9.00 11.00 -2.25
CA ARG A 61 8.59 12.17 -3.05
C ARG A 61 9.59 13.33 -3.01
N LEU A 62 10.24 13.57 -1.88
CA LEU A 62 11.26 14.62 -1.75
C LEU A 62 12.53 14.26 -2.54
N ILE A 63 12.94 12.99 -2.53
CA ILE A 63 14.06 12.47 -3.33
C ILE A 63 13.74 12.63 -4.81
N ASP A 64 12.58 12.13 -5.27
CA ASP A 64 12.12 12.26 -6.65
C ASP A 64 12.05 13.73 -7.13
N ALA A 65 11.53 14.63 -6.29
CA ALA A 65 11.48 16.05 -6.60
C ALA A 65 12.87 16.71 -6.66
N SER A 66 13.86 16.19 -5.93
CA SER A 66 15.22 16.71 -5.92
C SER A 66 16.05 16.24 -7.11
N LEU A 67 15.79 15.03 -7.61
CA LEU A 67 16.48 14.40 -8.73
C LEU A 67 16.03 14.95 -10.09
N ARG A 68 14.76 15.34 -10.25
CA ARG A 68 14.18 15.84 -11.52
C ARG A 68 14.44 17.33 -11.82
N LYS A 69 15.52 17.89 -11.28
CA LYS A 69 15.82 19.33 -11.29
C LYS A 69 16.05 19.95 -12.68
N ASP A 70 16.29 19.15 -13.72
CA ASP A 70 16.81 19.62 -15.01
C ASP A 70 15.79 19.76 -16.15
N ASN A 71 14.46 19.62 -15.92
CA ASN A 71 13.48 19.80 -17.01
C ASN A 71 12.19 20.57 -16.60
N PRO A 72 12.24 21.91 -16.53
CA PRO A 72 11.11 22.75 -16.10
C PRO A 72 9.91 22.79 -17.07
N ALA A 73 10.03 22.22 -18.28
CA ALA A 73 8.99 22.29 -19.32
C ALA A 73 7.89 21.21 -19.21
N ARG A 74 8.00 20.24 -18.27
CA ARG A 74 7.03 19.15 -18.07
C ARG A 74 6.38 19.12 -16.67
N CYS A 75 6.43 20.23 -15.93
CA CYS A 75 6.01 20.27 -14.53
C CYS A 75 4.49 20.13 -14.36
N GLU A 76 4.05 18.94 -13.97
CA GLU A 76 2.70 18.74 -13.45
C GLU A 76 2.46 19.60 -12.18
N PRO A 77 1.21 20.02 -11.89
CA PRO A 77 0.86 20.90 -10.76
C PRO A 77 1.28 20.41 -9.36
N ARG A 78 1.71 19.14 -9.24
CA ARG A 78 2.21 18.47 -8.04
C ARG A 78 3.69 18.75 -7.73
N HIS A 79 4.52 18.94 -8.77
CA HIS A 79 5.95 19.21 -8.61
C HIS A 79 6.21 20.61 -8.04
N PHE A 80 5.41 21.61 -8.41
CA PHE A 80 5.52 22.95 -7.84
C PHE A 80 5.16 23.01 -6.34
N PHE A 81 4.21 22.19 -5.89
CA PHE A 81 3.77 22.19 -4.49
C PHE A 81 4.82 21.58 -3.54
N HIS A 82 5.35 20.40 -3.88
CA HIS A 82 6.41 19.76 -3.08
C HIS A 82 7.73 20.55 -3.16
N TRP A 83 8.06 21.16 -4.29
CA TRP A 83 9.26 22.02 -4.39
C TRP A 83 9.13 23.29 -3.54
N LYS A 84 7.96 23.95 -3.55
CA LYS A 84 7.68 25.18 -2.78
C LYS A 84 7.67 24.95 -1.26
N TYR A 85 7.18 23.79 -0.81
CA TYR A 85 7.05 23.47 0.63
C TYR A 85 8.02 22.38 1.12
N ARG A 86 9.05 22.01 0.34
CA ARG A 86 9.99 20.91 0.68
C ARG A 86 10.55 20.97 2.09
N LYS A 87 10.88 22.17 2.58
CA LYS A 87 11.42 22.38 3.93
C LYS A 87 10.36 22.12 5.01
N ALA A 88 9.11 22.52 4.77
CA ALA A 88 7.99 22.24 5.67
C ALA A 88 7.69 20.74 5.69
N PHE A 89 7.65 20.08 4.53
CA PHE A 89 7.47 18.63 4.43
C PHE A 89 8.59 17.85 5.11
N ALA A 90 9.85 18.25 4.92
CA ALA A 90 10.99 17.64 5.59
C ALA A 90 10.95 17.83 7.12
N ALA A 91 10.61 19.04 7.58
CA ALA A 91 10.45 19.31 9.01
C ALA A 91 9.32 18.48 9.63
N SER A 92 8.16 18.40 8.96
CA SER A 92 7.04 17.59 9.40
C SER A 92 7.35 16.09 9.38
N ALA A 93 8.09 15.61 8.36
CA ALA A 93 8.57 14.22 8.31
C ALA A 93 9.54 13.92 9.45
N ALA A 94 10.44 14.85 9.80
CA ALA A 94 11.33 14.69 10.94
C ALA A 94 10.55 14.61 12.25
N VAL A 95 9.57 15.50 12.48
CA VAL A 95 8.71 15.45 13.67
C VAL A 95 7.93 14.13 13.72
N ALA A 96 7.30 13.73 12.62
CA ALA A 96 6.56 12.47 12.52
C ALA A 96 7.47 11.26 12.80
N GLY A 97 8.70 11.25 12.28
CA GLY A 97 9.68 10.19 12.52
C GLY A 97 10.10 10.11 13.99
N VAL A 98 10.36 11.25 14.65
CA VAL A 98 10.67 11.29 16.08
C VAL A 98 9.48 10.80 16.91
N THR A 99 8.26 11.22 16.57
CA THR A 99 7.04 10.75 17.25
C THR A 99 6.85 9.24 17.06
N ALA A 100 7.01 8.72 15.85
CA ALA A 100 6.92 7.29 15.58
C ALA A 100 7.97 6.50 16.39
N LEU A 101 9.21 6.97 16.42
CA LEU A 101 10.28 6.35 17.20
C LEU A 101 9.96 6.35 18.70
N PHE A 102 9.45 7.46 19.23
CA PHE A 102 9.00 7.55 20.61
C PHE A 102 7.89 6.53 20.92
N LEU A 103 6.89 6.41 20.05
CA LEU A 103 5.80 5.45 20.22
C LEU A 103 6.32 4.00 20.21
N VAL A 104 7.21 3.67 19.28
CA VAL A 104 7.82 2.34 19.18
C VAL A 104 8.59 2.00 20.46
N ILE A 105 9.49 2.88 20.90
CA ILE A 105 10.32 2.64 22.10
C ILE A 105 9.47 2.53 23.37
N ARG A 106 8.41 3.33 23.49
CA ARG A 106 7.65 3.45 24.73
C ARG A 106 6.54 2.41 24.90
N TYR A 107 5.91 1.98 23.80
CA TYR A 107 4.67 1.20 23.83
C TYR A 107 4.73 -0.14 23.10
N MET A 108 5.79 -0.44 22.34
CA MET A 108 5.93 -1.71 21.63
C MET A 108 6.84 -2.68 22.41
N PRO A 109 6.57 -3.99 22.34
CA PRO A 109 7.41 -4.99 22.99
C PRO A 109 8.79 -5.08 22.33
N TYR A 110 9.80 -5.44 23.11
CA TYR A 110 11.20 -5.51 22.66
C TYR A 110 11.44 -6.49 21.50
N SER A 111 10.55 -7.47 21.30
CA SER A 111 10.61 -8.40 20.16
C SER A 111 10.62 -7.67 18.82
N ILE A 112 10.04 -6.47 18.73
CA ILE A 112 9.99 -5.69 17.49
C ILE A 112 11.40 -5.40 16.94
N PHE A 113 12.37 -5.12 17.82
CA PHE A 113 13.73 -4.74 17.41
C PHE A 113 14.47 -5.87 16.70
N GLY A 114 14.13 -7.13 16.99
CA GLY A 114 14.69 -8.29 16.27
C GLY A 114 14.25 -8.36 14.80
N TYR A 115 13.09 -7.80 14.48
CA TYR A 115 12.51 -7.79 13.14
C TYR A 115 12.78 -6.48 12.37
N LEU A 116 13.15 -5.41 13.08
CA LEU A 116 13.49 -4.12 12.48
C LEU A 116 14.65 -4.20 11.49
N PHE A 117 15.58 -5.14 11.65
CA PHE A 117 16.68 -5.31 10.69
C PHE A 117 16.17 -5.59 9.27
N LEU A 118 15.23 -6.52 9.12
CA LEU A 118 14.65 -6.84 7.81
C LEU A 118 13.83 -5.66 7.26
N ALA A 119 13.08 -4.95 8.11
CA ALA A 119 12.40 -3.72 7.71
C ALA A 119 13.40 -2.68 7.18
N GLY A 120 14.53 -2.50 7.88
CA GLY A 120 15.60 -1.59 7.48
C GLY A 120 16.26 -1.98 6.16
N VAL A 121 16.49 -3.27 5.93
CA VAL A 121 17.02 -3.79 4.64
C VAL A 121 16.04 -3.53 3.49
N LEU A 122 14.74 -3.77 3.69
CA LEU A 122 13.71 -3.55 2.68
C LEU A 122 13.58 -2.05 2.33
N VAL A 123 13.48 -1.19 3.35
CA VAL A 123 13.41 0.27 3.18
C VAL A 123 14.70 0.81 2.55
N GLY A 124 15.86 0.39 3.04
CA GLY A 124 17.17 0.78 2.52
C GLY A 124 17.37 0.32 1.08
N GLY A 125 16.95 -0.90 0.74
CA GLY A 125 16.97 -1.42 -0.62
C GLY A 125 16.06 -0.64 -1.57
N PHE A 126 14.85 -0.30 -1.12
CA PHE A 126 13.92 0.55 -1.88
C PHE A 126 14.51 1.93 -2.18
N PHE A 127 15.07 2.62 -1.18
CA PHE A 127 15.71 3.92 -1.40
C PHE A 127 17.00 3.80 -2.20
N GLY A 128 17.79 2.74 -1.98
CA GLY A 128 18.98 2.45 -2.76
C GLY A 128 18.67 2.33 -4.25
N LEU A 129 17.64 1.55 -4.60
CA LEU A 129 17.17 1.48 -5.98
C LEU A 129 16.63 2.82 -6.48
N SER A 130 15.89 3.55 -5.67
CA SER A 130 15.37 4.88 -6.06
C SER A 130 16.47 5.89 -6.36
N LEU A 131 17.64 5.76 -5.72
CA LEU A 131 18.80 6.62 -5.95
C LEU A 131 19.67 6.15 -7.14
N LEU A 132 19.80 4.84 -7.34
CA LEU A 132 20.58 4.24 -8.42
C LEU A 132 19.85 4.25 -9.76
N SER A 133 18.51 4.25 -9.72
CA SER A 133 17.67 4.29 -10.91
C SER A 133 17.62 5.73 -11.43
N GLN A 134 18.68 6.15 -12.14
CA GLN A 134 18.70 7.36 -12.97
C GLN A 134 17.82 7.15 -14.21
N GLN A 135 16.54 6.85 -14.00
CA GLN A 135 15.69 6.21 -15.00
C GLN A 135 15.66 6.95 -16.33
N ASP A 136 16.12 6.25 -17.37
CA ASP A 136 15.62 6.42 -18.72
C ASP A 136 14.09 6.40 -18.67
N ALA A 137 13.46 7.41 -19.26
CA ALA A 137 12.03 7.69 -19.09
C ALA A 137 11.08 6.60 -19.63
N ASP A 138 11.65 5.56 -20.26
CA ASP A 138 10.99 4.50 -21.02
C ASP A 138 11.07 3.11 -20.34
N GLU A 139 11.73 2.95 -19.18
CA GLU A 139 11.75 1.67 -18.46
C GLU A 139 10.88 1.66 -17.20
N ILE A 140 10.15 0.55 -17.00
CA ILE A 140 9.33 0.31 -15.80
C ILE A 140 10.22 -0.23 -14.67
N PRO A 141 10.24 0.38 -13.47
CA PRO A 141 11.09 -0.05 -12.38
C PRO A 141 10.47 -1.23 -11.61
N TYR A 142 10.31 -2.39 -12.27
CA TYR A 142 9.67 -3.58 -11.70
C TYR A 142 10.23 -3.95 -10.32
N LEU A 143 11.56 -3.91 -10.14
CA LEU A 143 12.19 -4.27 -8.88
C LEU A 143 11.88 -3.25 -7.77
N LYS A 144 11.82 -1.95 -8.09
CA LYS A 144 11.40 -0.90 -7.14
C LYS A 144 9.96 -1.17 -6.69
N ASN A 145 9.08 -1.52 -7.61
CA ASN A 145 7.66 -1.76 -7.32
C ASN A 145 7.45 -3.00 -6.45
N VAL A 146 8.18 -4.08 -6.73
CA VAL A 146 8.19 -5.28 -5.90
C VAL A 146 8.71 -4.96 -4.50
N LEU A 147 9.85 -4.27 -4.38
CA LEU A 147 10.40 -3.92 -3.06
C LEU A 147 9.50 -2.97 -2.28
N ALA A 148 8.89 -1.98 -2.93
CA ALA A 148 7.94 -1.07 -2.30
C ALA A 148 6.72 -1.83 -1.75
N GLY A 149 6.12 -2.70 -2.56
CA GLY A 149 4.98 -3.51 -2.16
C GLY A 149 5.31 -4.47 -1.02
N LEU A 150 6.47 -5.13 -1.07
CA LEU A 150 6.97 -5.99 0.00
C LEU A 150 7.25 -5.21 1.29
N THR A 151 7.88 -4.03 1.18
CA THR A 151 8.17 -3.16 2.33
C THR A 151 6.87 -2.73 3.01
N PHE A 152 5.89 -2.30 2.23
CA PHE A 152 4.58 -1.90 2.73
C PHE A 152 3.87 -3.06 3.41
N ALA A 153 3.77 -4.21 2.73
CA ALA A 153 3.12 -5.38 3.29
C ALA A 153 3.81 -5.86 4.56
N TYR A 154 5.15 -5.97 4.54
CA TYR A 154 5.95 -6.36 5.70
C TYR A 154 5.76 -5.41 6.88
N GLY A 155 5.71 -4.09 6.66
CA GLY A 155 5.43 -3.12 7.72
C GLY A 155 4.07 -3.34 8.38
N VAL A 156 3.01 -3.49 7.58
CA VAL A 156 1.66 -3.78 8.10
C VAL A 156 1.64 -5.10 8.86
N GLY A 157 2.21 -6.17 8.30
CA GLY A 157 2.28 -7.48 8.93
C GLY A 157 3.11 -7.48 10.21
N LEU A 158 4.26 -6.80 10.22
CA LEU A 158 5.13 -6.67 11.39
C LEU A 158 4.37 -6.04 12.55
N LEU A 159 3.72 -4.90 12.32
CA LEU A 159 2.98 -4.22 13.37
C LEU A 159 1.73 -5.00 13.79
N ALA A 160 1.05 -5.68 12.87
CA ALA A 160 -0.05 -6.56 13.23
C ALA A 160 0.42 -7.72 14.13
N ASN A 161 1.59 -8.31 13.87
CA ASN A 161 2.04 -9.46 14.65
C ASN A 161 2.80 -9.10 15.93
N VAL A 162 3.15 -7.83 16.15
CA VAL A 162 4.06 -7.43 17.24
C VAL A 162 3.54 -7.76 18.64
N TYR A 163 2.21 -7.78 18.81
CA TYR A 163 1.55 -8.12 20.06
C TYR A 163 1.11 -9.60 20.14
N ASN A 164 1.35 -10.39 19.09
CA ASN A 164 1.03 -11.81 19.09
C ASN A 164 2.17 -12.60 19.73
N GLN A 165 2.07 -12.85 21.03
CA GLN A 165 3.10 -13.58 21.77
C GLN A 165 3.05 -15.10 21.54
N SER A 166 1.94 -15.61 21.00
CA SER A 166 1.69 -17.04 20.83
C SER A 166 2.06 -17.59 19.46
N ALA A 167 2.13 -16.74 18.43
CA ALA A 167 2.37 -17.18 17.05
C ALA A 167 3.83 -17.01 16.64
N ASP A 168 4.38 -18.02 15.97
CA ASP A 168 5.68 -17.91 15.32
C ASP A 168 5.60 -16.81 14.23
N PHE A 169 6.45 -15.79 14.38
CA PHE A 169 6.53 -14.66 13.48
C PHE A 169 6.80 -15.08 12.03
N TYR A 170 7.75 -15.99 11.80
CA TYR A 170 8.14 -16.39 10.46
C TYR A 170 7.03 -17.21 9.78
N LEU A 171 6.35 -18.07 10.54
CA LEU A 171 5.18 -18.80 10.01
C LEU A 171 4.04 -17.85 9.68
N THR A 172 3.81 -16.84 10.52
CA THR A 172 2.78 -15.83 10.30
C THR A 172 3.08 -14.97 9.07
N MET A 173 4.35 -14.60 8.85
CA MET A 173 4.78 -13.87 7.66
C MET A 173 4.71 -14.71 6.37
N ARG A 174 4.81 -16.04 6.47
CA ARG A 174 4.64 -16.97 5.34
C ARG A 174 3.18 -17.42 5.16
N SER A 175 2.25 -16.87 5.92
CA SER A 175 0.83 -17.20 5.81
C SER A 175 0.25 -16.83 4.45
N ARG A 176 -0.83 -17.50 4.07
CA ARG A 176 -1.52 -17.26 2.78
C ARG A 176 -2.06 -15.84 2.72
N GLU A 177 -2.53 -15.34 3.86
CA GLU A 177 -3.03 -14.00 4.08
C GLU A 177 -1.97 -12.95 3.74
N MET A 178 -0.76 -13.13 4.29
CA MET A 178 0.36 -12.23 4.06
C MET A 178 0.84 -12.26 2.61
N ILE A 179 0.93 -13.45 2.00
CA ILE A 179 1.34 -13.59 0.60
C ILE A 179 0.33 -12.90 -0.33
N CYS A 180 -0.97 -13.17 -0.15
CA CYS A 180 -2.02 -12.54 -0.95
C CYS A 180 -2.02 -11.01 -0.80
N PHE A 181 -1.85 -10.50 0.41
CA PHE A 181 -1.78 -9.07 0.66
C PHE A 181 -0.52 -8.42 0.04
N ALA A 182 0.63 -9.07 0.16
CA ALA A 182 1.86 -8.61 -0.47
C ALA A 182 1.72 -8.52 -1.99
N VAL A 183 1.17 -9.56 -2.64
CA VAL A 183 0.90 -9.54 -4.08
C VAL A 183 -0.07 -8.41 -4.43
N LEU A 184 -1.14 -8.21 -3.65
CA LEU A 184 -2.08 -7.11 -3.88
C LEU A 184 -1.40 -5.73 -3.81
N CYS A 185 -0.51 -5.51 -2.84
CA CYS A 185 0.24 -4.26 -2.69
C CYS A 185 1.22 -4.04 -3.85
N ILE A 186 1.94 -5.09 -4.26
CA ILE A 186 2.85 -5.03 -5.42
C ILE A 186 2.05 -4.67 -6.68
N MET A 187 0.89 -5.29 -6.89
CA MET A 187 0.03 -5.01 -8.05
C MET A 187 -0.54 -3.60 -8.03
N ASN A 188 -0.92 -3.09 -6.86
CA ASN A 188 -1.41 -1.72 -6.72
C ASN A 188 -0.35 -0.68 -7.11
N ILE A 189 0.87 -0.82 -6.61
CA ILE A 189 1.98 0.08 -6.95
C ILE A 189 2.37 -0.07 -8.42
N SER A 190 2.50 -1.32 -8.89
CA SER A 190 2.87 -1.61 -10.28
C SER A 190 1.81 -1.10 -11.27
N ALA A 191 0.54 -1.08 -10.88
CA ALA A 191 -0.53 -0.61 -11.74
C ALA A 191 -0.34 0.86 -12.12
N ILE A 192 0.03 1.71 -11.16
CA ILE A 192 0.24 3.14 -11.42
C ILE A 192 1.38 3.34 -12.43
N ASP A 193 2.51 2.67 -12.23
CA ASP A 193 3.67 2.80 -13.11
C ASP A 193 3.41 2.24 -14.51
N LEU A 194 2.75 1.08 -14.62
CA LEU A 194 2.38 0.46 -15.89
C LEU A 194 1.35 1.29 -16.65
N TRP A 195 0.41 1.94 -15.95
CA TRP A 195 -0.51 2.87 -16.58
C TRP A 195 0.20 4.12 -17.06
N GLU A 196 1.17 4.63 -16.31
CA GLU A 196 1.94 5.81 -16.69
C GLU A 196 2.87 5.55 -17.87
N HIS A 197 3.54 4.40 -17.89
CA HIS A 197 4.35 3.93 -19.01
C HIS A 197 3.51 3.77 -20.29
N ALA A 198 2.40 3.03 -20.21
CA ALA A 198 1.49 2.87 -21.33
C ALA A 198 0.89 4.19 -21.85
N ASN A 199 0.67 5.18 -20.97
CA ASN A 199 0.14 6.48 -21.37
C ASN A 199 1.18 7.36 -22.09
N ARG A 200 2.47 7.13 -21.84
CA ARG A 200 3.57 7.81 -22.55
C ARG A 200 3.87 7.16 -23.90
N SER A 201 3.70 5.84 -24.00
CA SER A 201 3.93 5.11 -25.23
C SER A 201 2.81 5.30 -26.26
N GLN A 202 3.18 5.43 -27.54
CA GLN A 202 2.24 5.41 -28.67
C GLN A 202 2.06 3.98 -29.23
N ASP A 203 2.96 3.06 -28.86
CA ASP A 203 2.96 1.68 -29.36
C ASP A 203 1.82 0.86 -28.75
N THR A 204 1.11 0.14 -29.61
CA THR A 204 0.00 -0.72 -29.21
C THR A 204 0.49 -2.00 -28.52
N GLU A 205 1.66 -2.52 -28.92
CA GLU A 205 2.24 -3.73 -28.32
C GLU A 205 2.68 -3.48 -26.88
N VAL A 206 3.30 -2.32 -26.62
CA VAL A 206 3.68 -1.88 -25.27
C VAL A 206 2.44 -1.75 -24.38
N LYS A 207 1.38 -1.09 -24.88
CA LYS A 207 0.12 -0.95 -24.12
C LYS A 207 -0.52 -2.28 -23.78
N ALA A 208 -0.50 -3.24 -24.72
CA ALA A 208 -1.02 -4.58 -24.51
C ALA A 208 -0.19 -5.37 -23.50
N THR A 209 1.14 -5.24 -23.56
CA THR A 209 2.08 -5.88 -22.63
C THR A 209 1.86 -5.36 -21.20
N ASP A 210 1.76 -4.04 -21.03
CA ASP A 210 1.50 -3.42 -19.72
C ASP A 210 0.13 -3.82 -19.16
N GLU A 211 -0.88 -3.93 -20.01
CA GLU A 211 -2.21 -4.41 -19.62
C GLU A 211 -2.17 -5.88 -19.17
N LEU A 212 -1.46 -6.74 -19.92
CA LEU A 212 -1.32 -8.16 -19.62
C LEU A 212 -0.52 -8.40 -18.33
N ALA A 213 0.53 -7.61 -18.11
CA ALA A 213 1.37 -7.65 -16.91
C ALA A 213 0.59 -7.42 -15.61
N LEU A 214 -0.56 -6.72 -15.67
CA LEU A 214 -1.49 -6.59 -14.55
C LEU A 214 -2.60 -7.63 -14.59
N THR A 215 -3.16 -7.90 -15.77
CA THR A 215 -4.34 -8.77 -15.95
C THR A 215 -4.08 -10.18 -15.43
N LEU A 216 -2.94 -10.78 -15.77
CA LEU A 216 -2.61 -12.16 -15.41
C LEU A 216 -2.41 -12.33 -13.89
N PRO A 217 -1.52 -11.58 -13.20
CA PRO A 217 -1.34 -11.75 -11.77
C PRO A 217 -2.58 -11.36 -10.96
N LEU A 218 -3.37 -10.36 -11.38
CA LEU A 218 -4.63 -10.02 -10.70
C LEU A 218 -5.67 -11.14 -10.84
N ALA A 219 -5.77 -11.77 -12.01
CA ALA A 219 -6.67 -12.92 -12.20
C ALA A 219 -6.22 -14.13 -11.36
N LEU A 220 -4.92 -14.42 -11.32
CA LEU A 220 -4.37 -15.48 -10.47
C LEU A 220 -4.58 -15.21 -8.98
N LEU A 221 -4.39 -13.96 -8.53
CA LEU A 221 -4.66 -13.56 -7.16
C LEU A 221 -6.14 -13.71 -6.81
N GLY A 222 -7.05 -13.32 -7.71
CA GLY A 222 -8.48 -13.52 -7.54
C GLY A 222 -8.86 -15.00 -7.44
N LEU A 223 -8.31 -15.85 -8.32
CA LEU A 223 -8.52 -17.30 -8.26
C LEU A 223 -7.99 -17.90 -6.95
N ALA A 224 -6.77 -17.53 -6.55
CA ALA A 224 -6.18 -17.98 -5.29
C ALA A 224 -7.03 -17.55 -4.10
N ALA A 225 -7.55 -16.32 -4.09
CA ALA A 225 -8.45 -15.82 -3.05
C ALA A 225 -9.75 -16.64 -2.97
N ILE A 226 -10.35 -17.02 -4.11
CA ILE A 226 -11.53 -17.90 -4.14
C ILE A 226 -11.21 -19.28 -3.54
N VAL A 227 -10.10 -19.88 -3.96
CA VAL A 227 -9.66 -21.20 -3.47
C VAL A 227 -9.39 -21.14 -1.96
N PHE A 228 -8.70 -20.12 -1.49
CA PHE A 228 -8.42 -19.96 -0.06
C PHE A 228 -9.66 -19.61 0.77
N ALA A 229 -10.61 -18.83 0.22
CA ALA A 229 -11.89 -18.59 0.85
C ALA A 229 -12.71 -19.88 1.01
N TYR A 230 -12.66 -20.77 0.01
CA TYR A 230 -13.31 -22.09 0.08
C TYR A 230 -12.64 -23.02 1.09
N GLN A 231 -11.30 -23.04 1.12
CA GLN A 231 -10.54 -23.83 2.09
C GLN A 231 -10.63 -23.29 3.52
N ALA A 232 -10.99 -22.01 3.69
CA ALA A 232 -11.25 -21.38 4.98
C ALA A 232 -12.66 -21.66 5.51
N ASN A 233 -13.46 -22.52 4.86
CA ASN A 233 -14.75 -22.92 5.40
C ASN A 233 -14.57 -23.52 6.79
N PRO A 234 -15.40 -23.10 7.77
CA PRO A 234 -15.29 -23.60 9.14
C PRO A 234 -15.54 -25.12 9.14
N HIS A 235 -14.58 -25.87 9.69
CA HIS A 235 -14.86 -27.27 10.02
C HIS A 235 -15.86 -27.32 11.18
N PRO A 236 -16.66 -28.40 11.32
CA PRO A 236 -17.64 -28.54 12.40
C PRO A 236 -17.05 -28.40 13.82
N GLU A 237 -15.73 -28.56 13.93
CA GLU A 237 -14.94 -28.53 15.17
C GLU A 237 -14.28 -27.17 15.43
N ASP A 238 -14.29 -26.27 14.43
CA ASP A 238 -13.76 -24.92 14.58
C ASP A 238 -14.76 -24.04 15.33
N VAL A 239 -14.25 -23.18 16.22
CA VAL A 239 -15.02 -22.03 16.72
C VAL A 239 -15.51 -21.25 15.50
N VAL A 240 -16.84 -21.23 15.31
CA VAL A 240 -17.56 -20.77 14.11
C VAL A 240 -17.04 -19.42 13.59
N ASP A 241 -16.58 -18.55 14.49
CA ASP A 241 -16.14 -17.19 14.18
C ASP A 241 -14.84 -17.12 13.37
N TYR A 242 -13.95 -18.12 13.43
CA TYR A 242 -12.63 -18.00 12.79
C TYR A 242 -12.61 -18.29 11.31
N GLY A 243 -13.30 -19.34 10.88
CA GLY A 243 -13.45 -19.65 9.46
C GLY A 243 -14.10 -18.48 8.73
N LEU A 244 -15.10 -17.85 9.36
CA LEU A 244 -15.78 -16.67 8.83
C LEU A 244 -14.84 -15.47 8.67
N VAL A 245 -14.03 -15.14 9.67
CA VAL A 245 -13.07 -14.01 9.60
C VAL A 245 -12.02 -14.25 8.51
N ARG A 246 -11.42 -15.44 8.42
CA ARG A 246 -10.43 -15.76 7.37
C ARG A 246 -11.05 -15.74 5.97
N ARG A 247 -12.26 -16.26 5.83
CA ARG A 247 -13.01 -16.21 4.57
C ARG A 247 -13.29 -14.76 4.15
N SER A 248 -13.68 -13.91 5.10
CA SER A 248 -13.87 -12.48 4.88
C SER A 248 -12.60 -11.78 4.41
N PHE A 249 -11.43 -12.17 4.94
CA PHE A 249 -10.13 -11.65 4.49
C PHE A 249 -9.90 -11.96 3.01
N PHE A 250 -10.12 -13.21 2.58
CA PHE A 250 -9.94 -13.57 1.17
C PHE A 250 -10.97 -12.92 0.25
N TYR A 251 -12.19 -12.63 0.73
CA TYR A 251 -13.15 -11.80 -0.01
C TYR A 251 -12.69 -10.35 -0.16
N ALA A 252 -12.02 -9.79 0.84
CA ALA A 252 -11.39 -8.48 0.72
C ALA A 252 -10.29 -8.49 -0.36
N ILE A 253 -9.38 -9.48 -0.32
CA ILE A 253 -8.34 -9.64 -1.35
C ILE A 253 -8.96 -9.78 -2.75
N LEU A 254 -9.97 -10.64 -2.91
CA LEU A 254 -10.68 -10.83 -4.17
C LEU A 254 -11.29 -9.52 -4.68
N THR A 255 -11.90 -8.75 -3.78
CA THR A 255 -12.50 -7.45 -4.12
C THR A 255 -11.43 -6.47 -4.61
N GLY A 256 -10.29 -6.38 -3.92
CA GLY A 256 -9.20 -5.48 -4.30
C GLY A 256 -8.60 -5.86 -5.65
N ALA A 257 -8.37 -7.16 -5.86
CA ALA A 257 -7.88 -7.69 -7.13
C ALA A 257 -8.87 -7.43 -8.28
N ALA A 258 -10.17 -7.64 -8.06
CA ALA A 258 -11.21 -7.39 -9.05
C ALA A 258 -11.35 -5.90 -9.39
N LEU A 259 -11.27 -5.00 -8.40
CA LEU A 259 -11.32 -3.56 -8.62
C LEU A 259 -10.12 -3.08 -9.44
N LEU A 260 -8.89 -3.51 -9.09
CA LEU A 260 -7.71 -3.20 -9.88
C LEU A 260 -7.79 -3.79 -11.30
N TYR A 261 -8.35 -4.99 -11.45
CA TYR A 261 -8.57 -5.61 -12.77
C TYR A 261 -9.51 -4.76 -13.63
N VAL A 262 -10.65 -4.34 -13.07
CA VAL A 262 -11.64 -3.50 -13.76
C VAL A 262 -11.05 -2.14 -14.10
N LEU A 263 -10.30 -1.53 -13.17
CA LEU A 263 -9.59 -0.27 -13.42
C LEU A 263 -8.58 -0.41 -14.57
N ASN A 264 -7.81 -1.50 -14.59
CA ASN A 264 -6.86 -1.76 -15.66
C ASN A 264 -7.55 -1.83 -17.04
N ARG A 265 -8.70 -2.50 -17.14
CA ARG A 265 -9.49 -2.60 -18.38
C ARG A 265 -10.18 -1.30 -18.78
N THR A 266 -10.51 -0.45 -17.81
CA THR A 266 -11.24 0.80 -18.05
C THR A 266 -10.35 2.04 -17.98
N ARG A 267 -9.02 1.86 -17.88
CA ARG A 267 -8.05 2.92 -17.64
C ARG A 267 -8.10 4.07 -18.64
N ALA A 268 -8.40 3.77 -19.91
CA ALA A 268 -8.52 4.77 -20.98
C ALA A 268 -9.62 5.82 -20.76
N ARG A 269 -10.57 5.56 -19.84
CA ARG A 269 -11.67 6.47 -19.51
C ARG A 269 -11.28 7.53 -18.46
N PHE A 270 -10.14 7.37 -17.81
CA PHE A 270 -9.75 8.16 -16.64
C PHE A 270 -8.44 8.92 -16.90
N HIS A 271 -8.33 10.09 -16.27
CA HIS A 271 -7.06 10.82 -16.23
C HIS A 271 -6.11 10.13 -15.24
N MET A 272 -4.80 10.30 -15.43
CA MET A 272 -3.78 9.66 -14.59
C MET A 272 -3.93 9.99 -13.09
N ASP A 273 -4.25 11.25 -12.75
CA ASP A 273 -4.47 11.65 -11.36
C ASP A 273 -5.70 10.95 -10.75
N THR A 274 -6.74 10.69 -11.54
CA THR A 274 -7.92 9.93 -11.10
C THR A 274 -7.59 8.45 -10.91
N LEU A 275 -6.81 7.86 -11.82
CA LEU A 275 -6.39 6.46 -11.72
C LEU A 275 -5.60 6.17 -10.44
N ARG A 276 -4.72 7.10 -10.04
CA ARG A 276 -3.96 6.98 -8.78
C ARG A 276 -4.88 6.92 -7.57
N VAL A 277 -5.81 7.87 -7.47
CA VAL A 277 -6.80 7.88 -6.37
C VAL A 277 -7.66 6.61 -6.39
N LEU A 278 -8.08 6.16 -7.58
CA LEU A 278 -8.88 4.95 -7.72
C LEU A 278 -8.09 3.68 -7.36
N ALA A 279 -6.78 3.64 -7.59
CA ALA A 279 -5.92 2.55 -7.15
C ALA A 279 -5.91 2.46 -5.63
N ASP A 280 -5.75 3.57 -4.91
CA ASP A 280 -5.80 3.58 -3.44
C ASP A 280 -7.19 3.18 -2.92
N VAL A 281 -8.25 3.69 -3.56
CA VAL A 281 -9.63 3.30 -3.25
C VAL A 281 -9.86 1.80 -3.46
N ALA A 282 -9.21 1.19 -4.46
CA ALA A 282 -9.27 -0.25 -4.69
C ALA A 282 -8.62 -1.08 -3.56
N LEU A 283 -7.77 -0.46 -2.73
CA LEU A 283 -7.26 -1.08 -1.49
C LEU A 283 -8.12 -0.76 -0.25
N LEU A 284 -8.90 0.32 -0.25
CA LEU A 284 -9.77 0.70 0.88
C LEU A 284 -11.14 0.04 0.85
N ILE A 285 -11.78 -0.10 -0.31
CA ILE A 285 -13.08 -0.79 -0.45
C ILE A 285 -13.05 -2.23 0.12
N PRO A 286 -12.01 -3.05 -0.15
CA PRO A 286 -11.82 -4.35 0.49
C PRO A 286 -11.97 -4.36 2.01
N VAL A 287 -11.51 -3.32 2.70
CA VAL A 287 -11.59 -3.22 4.15
C VAL A 287 -13.04 -3.13 4.61
N LEU A 288 -13.89 -2.39 3.88
CA LEU A 288 -15.32 -2.30 4.15
C LEU A 288 -16.01 -3.66 3.94
N VAL A 289 -15.64 -4.38 2.88
CA VAL A 289 -16.13 -5.74 2.61
C VAL A 289 -15.74 -6.68 3.75
N PHE A 290 -14.48 -6.65 4.19
CA PHE A 290 -14.02 -7.46 5.32
C PHE A 290 -14.88 -7.23 6.58
N PHE A 291 -15.12 -5.98 6.97
CA PHE A 291 -15.91 -5.66 8.15
C PHE A 291 -17.40 -5.98 7.98
N ALA A 292 -17.95 -5.94 6.76
CA ALA A 292 -19.33 -6.34 6.50
C ALA A 292 -19.53 -7.85 6.66
N PHE A 293 -18.61 -8.67 6.14
CA PHE A 293 -18.72 -10.13 6.15
C PHE A 293 -18.15 -10.80 7.41
N SER A 294 -17.38 -10.07 8.22
CA SER A 294 -16.82 -10.56 9.49
C SER A 294 -17.65 -10.19 10.73
N LYS A 295 -18.86 -9.63 10.56
CA LYS A 295 -19.81 -9.41 11.67
C LYS A 295 -20.55 -10.71 11.95
N GLU A 296 -20.62 -11.09 13.22
CA GLU A 296 -21.57 -12.12 13.66
C GLU A 296 -23.00 -11.63 13.38
N PRO A 297 -23.91 -12.52 12.93
CA PRO A 297 -25.32 -12.17 12.90
C PRO A 297 -25.78 -11.84 14.33
N PRO A 298 -26.63 -10.82 14.52
CA PRO A 298 -27.23 -10.59 15.83
C PRO A 298 -28.00 -11.85 16.23
N GLY A 299 -27.62 -12.44 17.36
CA GLY A 299 -28.29 -13.58 17.98
C GLY A 299 -29.67 -13.23 18.52
#